data_AF-A0A6N8X9L3-F1
#
_entry.id   AF-A0A6N8X9L3-F1
#
_cell.length_a   1.000
_cell.length_b   1.000
_cell.length_c   1.000
_cell.angle_alpha   90.00
_cell.angle_beta   90.00
_cell.angle_gamma   90.00
#
_symmetry.space_group_name_H-M   'P 1'
#
loop_
_entity.id
_entity.type
_entity.pdbx_description
1 polymer ?
#
loop_
_entity_poly.entity_id
_entity_poly.type
_entity_poly.pdbx_seq_one_letter_code
_entity_poly.pdbx_strand_id
1 'polypeptide(L)'
;ILSEASRKRRASLRLVSGRTALAALDPGGLEVFDIDFETFFHRLRATPHTVKRALTDQRVFAGIGNAYSDEILFEAGMSPFKLGRHMTAAEARKLFETCRNVLARWIGTLRAETGAKFPSKVTAFHPKMAVHGKYRQPCPVCGAPVQRILRSENESNYCARCQTGGRLLADRSLSRLLKDTYPKRIE
;
A
#
# COMPACT_ATOMS: atom_id res chain seq x y z
N ILE A 1 -3.03 32.11 9.92
CA ILE A 1 -3.59 31.68 8.62
C ILE A 1 -3.15 30.24 8.38
N LEU A 2 -4.07 29.33 8.09
CA LEU A 2 -3.74 27.95 7.73
C LEU A 2 -3.76 27.82 6.20
N SER A 3 -2.73 27.20 5.63
CA SER A 3 -2.60 27.02 4.18
C SER A 3 -2.45 25.55 3.82
N GLU A 4 -3.24 25.08 2.85
CA GLU A 4 -3.06 23.76 2.24
C GLU A 4 -2.37 23.91 0.88
N ALA A 5 -1.17 23.32 0.73
CA ALA A 5 -0.41 23.36 -0.52
C ALA A 5 -0.96 22.39 -1.61
N SER A 6 -1.80 21.43 -1.23
CA SER A 6 -2.33 20.42 -2.14
C SER A 6 -3.33 20.99 -3.14
N ARG A 7 -3.17 20.66 -4.42
CA ARG A 7 -4.10 21.06 -5.49
C ARG A 7 -5.51 20.50 -5.29
N LYS A 8 -5.64 19.32 -4.68
CA LYS A 8 -6.94 18.64 -4.48
C LYS A 8 -7.69 19.13 -3.24
N ARG A 9 -7.06 19.93 -2.38
CA ARG A 9 -7.63 20.52 -1.16
C ARG A 9 -8.45 19.54 -0.31
N ARG A 10 -7.83 18.44 0.11
CA ARG A 10 -8.49 17.33 0.85
C ARG A 10 -8.15 17.30 2.34
N ALA A 11 -7.24 18.17 2.80
CA ALA A 11 -6.96 18.28 4.23
C ALA A 11 -8.18 18.87 4.97
N SER A 12 -8.37 18.48 6.22
CA SER A 12 -9.41 19.07 7.08
C SER A 12 -8.84 19.36 8.46
N LEU A 13 -9.31 20.45 9.06
CA LEU A 13 -9.05 20.80 10.45
C LEU A 13 -10.36 20.64 11.22
N ARG A 14 -10.30 19.98 12.38
CA ARG A 14 -11.45 19.83 13.28
C ARG A 14 -11.03 20.30 14.66
N LEU A 15 -11.82 21.19 15.25
CA LEU A 15 -11.73 21.56 16.65
C LEU A 15 -12.77 20.74 17.42
N VAL A 16 -12.34 20.02 18.44
CA VAL A 16 -13.19 19.17 19.26
C VAL A 16 -12.96 19.46 20.74
N SER A 17 -13.96 19.23 21.58
CA SER A 17 -13.85 19.40 23.02
C SER A 17 -13.82 18.03 23.72
N GLY A 18 -12.74 17.78 24.45
CA GLY A 18 -12.55 16.54 25.24
C GLY A 18 -12.13 15.31 24.43
N ARG A 19 -11.70 14.26 25.16
CA ARG A 19 -11.18 13.02 24.58
C ARG A 19 -12.24 12.20 23.84
N THR A 20 -13.48 12.21 24.30
CA THR A 20 -14.59 11.47 23.66
C THR A 20 -14.86 11.97 22.25
N ALA A 21 -14.94 13.29 22.05
CA ALA A 21 -15.15 13.87 20.74
C ALA A 21 -13.95 13.65 19.80
N LEU A 22 -12.72 13.62 20.34
CA LEU A 22 -11.53 13.24 19.59
C LEU A 22 -11.56 11.76 19.15
N ALA A 23 -11.91 10.85 20.06
CA ALA A 23 -12.00 9.42 19.77
C ALA A 23 -13.06 9.11 18.68
N ALA A 24 -14.14 9.89 18.62
CA ALA A 24 -15.15 9.76 17.57
C ALA A 24 -14.64 10.08 16.15
N LEU A 25 -13.45 10.69 16.01
CA LEU A 25 -12.81 10.93 14.72
C LEU A 25 -11.94 9.76 14.24
N ASP A 26 -11.62 8.81 15.13
CA ASP A 26 -10.79 7.67 14.81
C ASP A 26 -11.58 6.65 13.97
N PRO A 27 -11.13 6.33 12.74
CA PRO A 27 -11.77 5.29 11.93
C PRO A 27 -11.68 3.87 12.52
N GLY A 28 -10.86 3.64 13.55
CA GLY A 28 -10.76 2.35 14.27
C GLY A 28 -9.84 1.32 13.59
N GLY A 29 -8.97 1.78 12.69
CA GLY A 29 -7.92 0.95 12.10
C GLY A 29 -6.86 0.55 13.12
N LEU A 30 -6.30 -0.65 12.98
CA LEU A 30 -5.26 -1.13 13.88
C LEU A 30 -3.88 -0.62 13.45
N GLU A 31 -3.08 -0.17 14.41
CA GLU A 31 -1.67 0.17 14.22
C GLU A 31 -0.82 -1.10 14.25
N VAL A 32 -0.15 -1.42 13.15
CA VAL A 32 0.57 -2.72 13.00
C VAL A 32 1.75 -2.90 13.95
N PHE A 33 2.27 -1.82 14.53
CA PHE A 33 3.33 -1.87 15.52
C PHE A 33 2.81 -2.22 16.92
N ASP A 34 1.55 -1.92 17.20
CA ASP A 34 0.92 -2.02 18.53
C ASP A 34 0.09 -3.30 18.73
N ILE A 35 -0.10 -4.08 17.67
CA ILE A 35 -0.83 -5.33 17.70
C ILE A 35 0.08 -6.55 17.56
N ASP A 36 -0.39 -7.69 18.04
CA ASP A 36 0.23 -8.99 17.81
C ASP A 36 -0.19 -9.61 16.46
N PHE A 37 0.46 -10.73 16.13
CA PHE A 37 0.18 -11.45 14.90
C PHE A 37 -1.26 -11.99 14.84
N GLU A 38 -1.79 -12.52 15.94
CA GLU A 38 -3.13 -13.12 15.95
C GLU A 38 -4.21 -12.06 15.68
N THR A 39 -4.11 -10.90 16.31
CA THR A 39 -5.00 -9.76 16.06
C THR A 39 -4.92 -9.30 14.61
N PHE A 40 -3.71 -9.18 14.05
CA PHE A 40 -3.50 -8.86 12.64
C PHE A 40 -4.15 -9.90 11.72
N PHE A 41 -3.93 -11.18 12.00
CA PHE A 41 -4.42 -12.29 11.20
C PHE A 41 -5.95 -12.35 11.19
N HIS A 42 -6.58 -12.25 12.36
CA HIS A 42 -8.04 -12.20 12.48
C HIS A 42 -8.63 -11.00 11.75
N ARG A 43 -8.08 -9.80 11.93
CA ARG A 43 -8.54 -8.58 11.23
C ARG A 43 -8.42 -8.71 9.71
N LEU A 44 -7.29 -9.23 9.22
CA LEU A 44 -7.05 -9.41 7.80
C LEU A 44 -8.04 -10.41 7.17
N ARG A 45 -8.29 -11.55 7.83
CA ARG A 45 -9.21 -12.58 7.32
C ARG A 45 -10.68 -12.19 7.39
N ALA A 46 -11.07 -11.36 8.36
CA ALA A 46 -12.43 -10.82 8.46
C ALA A 46 -12.78 -9.86 7.31
N THR A 47 -11.77 -9.34 6.59
CA THR A 47 -12.00 -8.37 5.51
C THR A 47 -12.39 -9.08 4.20
N PRO A 48 -13.53 -8.74 3.56
CA PRO A 48 -14.01 -9.39 2.33
C PRO A 48 -13.31 -8.86 1.06
N HIS A 49 -12.10 -8.33 1.17
CA HIS A 49 -11.39 -7.62 0.11
C HIS A 49 -10.02 -8.22 -0.19
N THR A 50 -9.35 -7.70 -1.21
CA THR A 50 -7.96 -8.05 -1.49
C THR A 50 -7.05 -7.58 -0.36
N VAL A 51 -5.91 -8.23 -0.17
CA VAL A 51 -4.91 -7.87 0.82
C VAL A 51 -4.49 -6.41 0.64
N LYS A 52 -4.23 -5.96 -0.60
CA LYS A 52 -3.91 -4.53 -0.86
C LYS A 52 -5.00 -3.60 -0.35
N ARG A 53 -6.27 -3.91 -0.63
CA ARG A 53 -7.40 -3.08 -0.21
C ARG A 53 -7.54 -3.06 1.31
N ALA A 54 -7.36 -4.21 1.98
CA ALA A 54 -7.36 -4.30 3.43
C ALA A 54 -6.25 -3.43 4.04
N LEU A 55 -5.03 -3.50 3.51
CA LEU A 55 -3.91 -2.68 3.95
C LEU A 55 -4.19 -1.18 3.80
N THR A 56 -4.87 -0.76 2.73
CA THR A 56 -5.14 0.67 2.49
C THR A 56 -6.38 1.23 3.18
N ASP A 57 -7.26 0.37 3.73
CA ASP A 57 -8.48 0.81 4.41
C ASP A 57 -8.15 1.22 5.85
N GLN A 58 -8.27 2.52 6.13
CA GLN A 58 -7.94 3.10 7.44
C GLN A 58 -8.87 2.64 8.57
N ARG A 59 -9.94 1.89 8.26
CA ARG A 59 -10.79 1.22 9.26
C ARG A 59 -10.28 -0.19 9.60
N VAL A 60 -9.39 -0.73 8.77
CA VAL A 60 -8.78 -2.06 8.95
C VAL A 60 -7.40 -1.90 9.56
N PHE A 61 -6.50 -1.21 8.86
CA PHE A 61 -5.15 -0.90 9.30
C PHE A 61 -4.86 0.59 9.12
N ALA A 62 -4.38 1.23 10.19
CA ALA A 62 -4.05 2.64 10.19
C ALA A 62 -2.66 2.88 9.56
N GLY A 63 -2.46 4.06 8.98
CA GLY A 63 -1.16 4.53 8.51
C GLY A 63 -0.64 3.92 7.19
N ILE A 64 -1.21 2.83 6.71
CA ILE A 64 -0.76 2.17 5.48
C ILE A 64 -1.48 2.77 4.26
N GLY A 65 -0.75 3.56 3.48
CA GLY A 65 -1.22 4.19 2.26
C GLY A 65 -0.99 3.36 0.99
N ASN A 66 -1.36 3.93 -0.16
CA ASN A 66 -1.20 3.26 -1.46
C ASN A 66 0.27 2.94 -1.80
N ALA A 67 1.19 3.86 -1.48
CA ALA A 67 2.62 3.67 -1.73
C ALA A 67 3.20 2.52 -0.91
N TYR A 68 3.02 2.57 0.41
CA TYR A 68 3.55 1.53 1.29
C TYR A 68 2.90 0.17 1.05
N SER A 69 1.61 0.10 0.70
CA SER A 69 1.00 -1.19 0.37
C SER A 69 1.55 -1.82 -0.92
N ASP A 70 2.00 -1.03 -1.92
CA ASP A 70 2.72 -1.60 -3.08
C ASP A 70 4.07 -2.19 -2.64
N GLU A 71 4.84 -1.42 -1.86
CA GLU A 71 6.17 -1.84 -1.38
C GLU A 71 6.11 -3.06 -0.45
N ILE A 72 5.15 -3.09 0.47
CA ILE A 72 4.89 -4.23 1.36
C ILE A 72 4.57 -5.48 0.56
N LEU A 73 3.68 -5.39 -0.41
CA LEU A 73 3.28 -6.55 -1.20
C LEU A 73 4.38 -7.03 -2.14
N PHE A 74 5.20 -6.11 -2.64
CA PHE A 74 6.38 -6.45 -3.42
C PHE A 74 7.40 -7.22 -2.58
N GLU A 75 7.76 -6.71 -1.40
CA GLU A 75 8.72 -7.36 -0.50
C GLU A 75 8.18 -8.70 0.04
N ALA A 76 6.87 -8.78 0.28
CA ALA A 76 6.21 -10.03 0.66
C ALA A 76 6.10 -11.03 -0.52
N GLY A 77 6.34 -10.61 -1.76
CA GLY A 77 6.16 -11.44 -2.95
C GLY A 77 4.70 -11.84 -3.18
N MET A 78 3.75 -10.99 -2.79
CA MET A 78 2.31 -11.30 -2.81
C MET A 78 1.57 -10.54 -3.89
N SER A 79 0.63 -11.22 -4.55
CA SER A 79 -0.27 -10.59 -5.52
C SER A 79 -1.16 -9.51 -4.85
N PRO A 80 -1.27 -8.31 -5.46
CA PRO A 80 -2.23 -7.29 -5.02
C PRO A 80 -3.70 -7.74 -5.02
N PHE A 81 -4.02 -8.84 -5.73
CA PHE A 81 -5.37 -9.42 -5.83
C PHE A 81 -5.59 -10.65 -4.94
N LYS A 82 -4.58 -11.09 -4.17
CA LYS A 82 -4.79 -12.11 -3.14
C LYS A 82 -5.90 -11.63 -2.19
N LEU A 83 -6.85 -12.49 -1.86
CA LEU A 83 -7.95 -12.15 -0.95
C LEU A 83 -7.53 -12.37 0.51
N GLY A 84 -7.85 -11.42 1.39
CA GLY A 84 -7.49 -11.49 2.81
C GLY A 84 -8.02 -12.76 3.47
N ARG A 85 -9.28 -13.11 3.21
CA ARG A 85 -9.90 -14.35 3.70
C ARG A 85 -9.21 -15.65 3.26
N HIS A 86 -8.44 -15.63 2.16
CA HIS A 86 -7.71 -16.78 1.63
C HIS A 86 -6.23 -16.82 2.08
N MET A 87 -5.82 -15.91 2.97
CA MET A 87 -4.47 -15.92 3.52
C MET A 87 -4.30 -17.10 4.49
N THR A 88 -3.27 -17.90 4.27
CA THR A 88 -2.83 -18.87 5.28
C THR A 88 -2.16 -18.15 6.45
N ALA A 89 -2.03 -18.82 7.60
CA ALA A 89 -1.32 -18.25 8.75
C ALA A 89 0.15 -17.90 8.41
N ALA A 90 0.81 -18.75 7.63
CA ALA A 90 2.20 -18.52 7.20
C ALA A 90 2.31 -17.30 6.26
N GLU A 91 1.40 -17.18 5.28
CA GLU A 91 1.36 -16.00 4.40
C GLU A 91 1.06 -14.72 5.21
N ALA A 92 0.11 -14.79 6.14
CA ALA A 92 -0.24 -13.63 6.97
C ALA A 92 0.90 -13.23 7.89
N ARG A 93 1.67 -14.19 8.43
CA ARG A 93 2.82 -13.92 9.29
C ARG A 93 3.92 -13.22 8.53
N LYS A 94 4.26 -13.73 7.34
CA LYS A 94 5.17 -13.06 6.41
C LYS A 94 4.72 -11.63 6.11
N LEU A 95 3.43 -11.43 5.84
CA LEU A 95 2.88 -10.09 5.58
C LEU A 95 3.01 -9.17 6.79
N PHE A 96 2.65 -9.65 7.98
CA PHE A 96 2.72 -8.90 9.24
C PHE A 96 4.15 -8.39 9.52
N GLU A 97 5.13 -9.28 9.43
CA GLU A 97 6.55 -8.93 9.58
C GLU A 97 7.00 -7.94 8.50
N THR A 98 6.60 -8.18 7.23
CA THR A 98 6.94 -7.30 6.11
C THR A 98 6.34 -5.89 6.30
N CYS A 99 5.09 -5.78 6.77
CA CYS A 99 4.47 -4.49 7.09
C CYS A 99 5.35 -3.69 8.06
N ARG A 100 5.71 -4.30 9.19
CA ARG A 100 6.51 -3.65 10.24
C ARG A 100 7.90 -3.25 9.70
N ASN A 101 8.56 -4.15 8.98
CA ASN A 101 9.89 -3.90 8.42
C ASN A 101 9.91 -2.76 7.40
N VAL A 102 8.99 -2.79 6.43
CA VAL A 102 8.89 -1.76 5.39
C VAL A 102 8.54 -0.41 6.00
N LEU A 103 7.56 -0.35 6.90
CA LEU A 103 7.18 0.90 7.55
C LEU A 103 8.31 1.44 8.42
N ALA A 104 8.98 0.60 9.23
CA ALA A 104 10.11 1.02 10.05
C ALA A 104 11.25 1.57 9.18
N ARG A 105 11.57 0.91 8.06
CA ARG A 105 12.57 1.36 7.09
C ARG A 105 12.23 2.72 6.50
N TRP A 106 10.97 2.95 6.13
CA TRP A 106 10.52 4.23 5.57
C TRP A 106 10.47 5.34 6.61
N ILE A 107 10.01 5.05 7.83
CA ILE A 107 10.08 5.99 8.95
C ILE A 107 11.52 6.42 9.20
N GLY A 108 12.46 5.48 9.27
CA GLY A 108 13.89 5.77 9.45
C GLY A 108 14.46 6.59 8.30
N THR A 109 14.17 6.21 7.06
CA THR A 109 14.63 6.93 5.85
C THR A 109 14.14 8.38 5.84
N LEU A 110 12.85 8.61 6.06
CA LEU A 110 12.27 9.95 6.03
C LEU A 110 12.75 10.81 7.21
N ARG A 111 12.93 10.22 8.40
CA ARG A 111 13.52 10.92 9.55
C ARG A 111 14.96 11.33 9.27
N ALA A 112 15.77 10.46 8.68
CA ALA A 112 17.15 10.76 8.33
C ALA A 112 17.24 11.86 7.25
N GLU A 113 16.39 11.81 6.23
CA GLU A 113 16.37 12.80 5.15
C GLU A 113 15.83 14.17 5.60
N THR A 114 14.87 14.19 6.53
CA THR A 114 14.30 15.44 7.06
C THR A 114 15.17 16.04 8.16
N GLY A 115 15.82 15.21 8.97
CA GLY A 115 16.53 15.63 10.17
C GLY A 115 15.59 16.33 11.17
N ALA A 116 16.04 17.45 11.74
CA ALA A 116 15.25 18.26 12.66
C ALA A 116 14.29 19.25 11.96
N LYS A 117 14.26 19.28 10.61
CA LYS A 117 13.46 20.23 9.85
C LYS A 117 11.99 19.77 9.77
N PHE A 118 11.11 20.67 9.37
CA PHE A 118 9.78 20.29 8.92
C PHE A 118 9.82 19.87 7.44
N PRO A 119 9.19 18.75 7.04
CA PRO A 119 9.16 18.33 5.64
C PRO A 119 8.50 19.41 4.76
N SER A 120 9.26 19.98 3.81
CA SER A 120 8.76 21.02 2.91
C SER A 120 8.04 20.46 1.67
N LYS A 121 8.32 19.20 1.30
CA LYS A 121 7.64 18.46 0.22
C LYS A 121 7.30 17.05 0.69
N VAL A 122 6.04 16.83 1.05
CA VAL A 122 5.53 15.48 1.33
C VAL A 122 4.89 14.94 0.06
N THR A 123 5.45 13.85 -0.46
CA THR A 123 4.98 13.18 -1.68
C THR A 123 4.85 11.68 -1.41
N ALA A 124 3.91 11.03 -2.10
CA ALA A 124 3.77 9.58 -2.08
C ALA A 124 4.86 8.86 -2.89
N PHE A 125 5.63 9.59 -3.69
CA PHE A 125 6.69 9.05 -4.55
C PHE A 125 8.06 9.33 -3.96
N HIS A 126 8.88 8.27 -3.87
CA HIS A 126 10.25 8.39 -3.41
C HIS A 126 11.22 7.66 -4.36
N PRO A 127 12.39 8.22 -4.71
CA PRO A 127 13.35 7.57 -5.61
C PRO A 127 13.76 6.16 -5.19
N LYS A 128 13.86 5.93 -3.87
CA LYS A 128 14.23 4.63 -3.26
C LYS A 128 13.10 3.59 -3.22
N MET A 129 11.89 3.91 -3.68
CA MET A 129 10.82 2.91 -3.79
C MET A 129 11.16 1.87 -4.87
N ALA A 130 10.84 0.62 -4.59
CA ALA A 130 11.15 -0.50 -5.47
C ALA A 130 10.15 -0.61 -6.64
N VAL A 131 8.86 -0.44 -6.36
CA VAL A 131 7.80 -0.61 -7.37
C VAL A 131 6.84 0.58 -7.43
N HIS A 132 6.57 1.27 -6.33
CA HIS A 132 5.58 2.34 -6.32
C HIS A 132 6.00 3.53 -7.18
N GLY A 133 5.16 3.92 -8.14
CA GLY A 133 5.47 4.95 -9.13
C GLY A 133 6.57 4.55 -10.14
N LYS A 134 6.93 3.26 -10.20
CA LYS A 134 8.03 2.74 -11.03
C LYS A 134 7.54 2.01 -12.28
N TYR A 135 6.31 2.24 -12.74
CA TYR A 135 5.77 1.57 -13.95
C TYR A 135 6.76 1.63 -15.13
N ARG A 136 6.98 0.47 -15.77
CA ARG A 136 7.97 0.20 -16.84
C ARG A 136 9.46 0.28 -16.45
N GLN A 137 9.79 0.71 -15.23
CA GLN A 137 11.17 0.63 -14.75
C GLN A 137 11.53 -0.81 -14.38
N PRO A 138 12.82 -1.20 -14.44
CA PRO A 138 13.24 -2.55 -14.10
C PRO A 138 12.97 -2.85 -12.62
N CYS A 139 12.39 -4.02 -12.35
CA CYS A 139 12.26 -4.54 -10.99
C CYS A 139 13.65 -4.72 -10.37
N PRO A 140 13.91 -4.23 -9.14
CA PRO A 140 15.22 -4.33 -8.51
C PRO A 140 15.62 -5.77 -8.13
N VAL A 141 14.67 -6.72 -8.15
CA VAL A 141 14.92 -8.13 -7.82
C VAL A 141 15.14 -8.98 -9.07
N CYS A 142 14.33 -8.81 -10.11
CA CYS A 142 14.33 -9.73 -11.27
C CYS A 142 14.51 -9.04 -12.63
N GLY A 143 14.74 -7.72 -12.67
CA GLY A 143 14.95 -6.94 -13.89
C GLY A 143 13.71 -6.70 -14.77
N ALA A 144 12.68 -7.53 -14.66
CA ALA A 144 11.46 -7.41 -15.47
C ALA A 144 10.74 -6.06 -15.22
N PRO A 145 10.08 -5.47 -16.25
CA PRO A 145 9.43 -4.18 -16.10
C PRO A 145 8.29 -4.24 -15.07
N VAL A 146 8.30 -3.29 -14.13
CA VAL A 146 7.23 -3.11 -13.15
C VAL A 146 5.93 -2.79 -13.89
N GLN A 147 4.86 -3.46 -13.48
CA GLN A 147 3.54 -3.36 -14.05
C GLN A 147 2.65 -2.46 -13.20
N ARG A 148 1.50 -2.06 -13.76
CA ARG A 148 0.52 -1.26 -13.03
C ARG A 148 -0.90 -1.76 -13.24
N ILE A 149 -1.75 -1.44 -12.27
CA ILE A 149 -3.20 -1.62 -12.35
C ILE A 149 -3.83 -0.27 -12.05
N LEU A 150 -4.49 0.33 -13.04
CA LEU A 150 -5.22 1.57 -12.86
C LEU A 150 -6.65 1.30 -12.35
N ARG A 151 -7.04 2.02 -11.28
CA ARG A 151 -8.39 2.05 -10.73
C ARG A 151 -8.79 3.49 -10.42
N SER A 152 -9.49 4.12 -11.37
CA SER A 152 -9.93 5.52 -11.28
C SER A 152 -8.73 6.44 -10.99
N GLU A 153 -8.67 7.08 -9.82
CA GLU A 153 -7.56 7.97 -9.43
C GLU A 153 -6.38 7.25 -8.77
N ASN A 154 -6.47 5.94 -8.52
CA ASN A 154 -5.43 5.18 -7.83
C ASN A 154 -4.75 4.21 -8.78
N GLU A 155 -3.43 4.11 -8.66
CA GLU A 155 -2.63 3.09 -9.33
C GLU A 155 -2.04 2.10 -8.30
N SER A 156 -1.90 0.84 -8.69
CA SER A 156 -1.15 -0.15 -7.91
C SER A 156 0.01 -0.64 -8.76
N ASN A 157 1.24 -0.50 -8.28
CA ASN A 157 2.42 -0.99 -8.97
C ASN A 157 2.90 -2.31 -8.37
N TYR A 158 3.34 -3.23 -9.25
CA TYR A 158 3.75 -4.56 -8.83
C TYR A 158 4.70 -5.19 -9.87
N CYS A 159 5.51 -6.15 -9.46
CA CYS A 159 6.33 -6.94 -10.38
C CYS A 159 5.63 -8.28 -10.71
N ALA A 160 5.32 -8.52 -11.98
CA ALA A 160 4.64 -9.73 -12.40
C ALA A 160 5.44 -11.02 -12.14
N ARG A 161 6.76 -11.01 -12.36
CA ARG A 161 7.60 -12.20 -12.08
C ARG A 161 7.62 -12.51 -10.57
N CYS A 162 7.98 -11.55 -9.74
CA CYS A 162 8.10 -11.72 -8.29
C CYS A 162 6.77 -11.99 -7.55
N GLN A 163 5.64 -11.43 -7.98
CA GLN A 163 4.39 -11.46 -7.18
C GLN A 163 3.29 -12.36 -7.76
N THR A 164 3.38 -12.72 -9.04
CA THR A 164 2.31 -13.45 -9.75
C THR A 164 2.81 -14.54 -10.69
N GLY A 165 4.09 -14.96 -10.56
CA GLY A 165 4.67 -16.01 -11.41
C GLY A 165 4.66 -15.65 -12.90
N GLY A 166 4.84 -14.37 -13.21
CA GLY A 166 4.82 -13.81 -14.55
C GLY A 166 3.43 -13.46 -15.08
N ARG A 167 2.34 -13.77 -14.37
CA ARG A 167 0.97 -13.44 -14.83
C ARG A 167 0.71 -11.94 -14.74
N LEU A 168 0.23 -11.35 -15.83
CA LEU A 168 -0.25 -9.97 -15.83
C LEU A 168 -1.65 -9.91 -15.20
N LEU A 169 -1.81 -8.98 -14.25
CA LEU A 169 -3.09 -8.66 -13.65
C LEU A 169 -3.80 -7.70 -14.60
N ALA A 170 -5.11 -7.86 -14.74
CA ALA A 170 -5.89 -7.06 -15.67
C ALA A 170 -5.93 -5.60 -15.21
N ASP A 171 -5.31 -4.73 -16.00
CA ASP A 171 -5.54 -3.29 -15.93
C ASP A 171 -6.94 -3.01 -16.49
N ARG A 172 -7.87 -2.50 -15.68
CA ARG A 172 -9.28 -2.32 -16.10
C ARG A 172 -9.45 -1.49 -17.37
N SER A 173 -8.55 -0.53 -17.63
CA SER A 173 -8.63 0.34 -18.80
C SER A 173 -8.14 -0.38 -20.05
N LEU A 174 -6.92 -0.93 -20.00
CA LEU A 174 -6.29 -1.60 -21.14
C LEU A 174 -6.92 -2.96 -21.42
N SER A 175 -7.30 -3.72 -20.40
CA SER A 175 -7.95 -5.02 -20.60
C SER A 175 -9.33 -4.87 -21.25
N ARG A 176 -10.05 -3.77 -20.94
CA ARG A 176 -11.34 -3.47 -21.59
C ARG A 176 -11.15 -3.06 -23.06
N LEU A 177 -10.08 -2.33 -23.36
CA LEU A 177 -9.75 -1.90 -24.72
C LEU A 177 -9.27 -3.07 -25.58
N LEU A 178 -8.34 -3.87 -25.07
CA LEU A 178 -7.67 -4.94 -25.80
C LEU A 178 -8.44 -6.27 -25.80
N LYS A 179 -9.36 -6.48 -24.86
CA LYS A 179 -10.16 -7.71 -24.72
C LYS A 179 -9.29 -8.97 -24.83
N ASP A 180 -9.52 -9.79 -25.85
CA ASP A 180 -8.84 -11.08 -26.07
C ASP A 180 -7.35 -10.94 -26.41
N THR A 181 -6.92 -9.74 -26.85
CA THR A 181 -5.51 -9.45 -27.16
C THR A 181 -4.71 -8.96 -25.95
N TYR A 182 -5.34 -8.83 -24.77
CA TYR A 182 -4.62 -8.42 -23.56
C TYR A 182 -3.59 -9.48 -23.16
N PRO A 183 -2.30 -9.12 -23.01
CA PRO A 183 -1.27 -10.10 -22.69
C PRO A 183 -1.52 -10.70 -21.30
N LYS A 184 -1.50 -12.04 -21.23
CA LYS A 184 -1.76 -12.77 -19.99
C LYS A 184 -0.50 -12.95 -19.14
N ARG A 185 0.68 -12.86 -19.76
CA ARG A 185 1.98 -13.04 -19.12
C ARG A 185 2.96 -11.97 -19.60
N ILE A 186 3.93 -11.69 -18.76
CA ILE A 186 5.11 -10.90 -19.10
C ILE A 186 6.06 -11.78 -19.92
N GLU A 187 6.66 -11.20 -20.96
CA GLU A 187 7.76 -11.81 -21.71
C GLU A 187 9.01 -12.01 -20.84
#